data_AF-A0A1V3PPZ8-F1
#
_entry.id   AF-A0A1V3PPZ8-F1
#
_cell.length_a   1.000
_cell.length_b   1.000
_cell.length_c   1.000
_cell.angle_alpha   90.00
_cell.angle_beta   90.00
_cell.angle_gamma   90.00
#
_symmetry.space_group_name_H-M   'P 1'
#
loop_
_entity.id
_entity.type
_entity.pdbx_description
1 polymer ?
#
loop_
_entity_poly.entity_id
_entity_poly.type
_entity_poly.pdbx_seq_one_letter_code
_entity_poly.pdbx_strand_id
1 'polypeptide(L)'
;MVMRFKHLHFAIAPILGLAVLANSSAASLVKDPQAIFDAMKEASGGSRWDAIGELDFTADISEGGLMGHRSFSEDLHTGRNRELYDLGGTSGGDGYDGHDSWFMDEKGIVSVRESVQARRETATDSYIARNGWFRPSTADPAIKRYLGEQHEAGHTYAVMRVTPRGGNAFDAWIDVDSHLLNRVMEQTDTGQTETTWYLNYKPLAGLLLPFTQRTSDGNNQYDTSACFTKIVTLAKVDDKHFDMPASSVHDAHIDGDATAAKVPFESYGGEILVDVSINGAKPMPFLLDSGGLNLLTPDAAQKLGVLGEGRQAVQGVGDTEQSMKSARVKSYRLGAVVLEDQRFLILDLPKILTDRGERTPIAGIIGYELLRRFVTRIDYDEKELTFVSNEAFQYTGNGVRLPLQFDDRTPLVVASVDKVPGTFALDTGDMGDLTVFKPFAKTHDISLRGTIFNGRAKGVAGEAALTVGQLGSLSLGPYTLNSPGASLGASKIGEFASKVLAGNIGHGVLSKFVLTFDYAHRQIYVEKSKTFNAIERHGHSGINFDRQRHDRLIVTRVEPKSPAAASGLHVGDQITAINGIPISHMGLDDIKEVTTQPAGAHVQLSALRGKSARQATLILID
;
A
#
# COMPACT_ATOMS: atom_id res chain seq x y z
N MET A 1 0.54 -13.96 -28.34
CA MET A 1 0.33 -13.46 -26.97
C MET A 1 0.75 -12.01 -26.95
N VAL A 2 0.00 -11.13 -26.30
CA VAL A 2 0.51 -10.04 -25.47
C VAL A 2 -0.70 -9.68 -24.62
N MET A 3 -0.55 -9.81 -23.30
CA MET A 3 -1.32 -9.02 -22.35
C MET A 3 -0.70 -9.21 -20.98
N ARG A 4 -0.83 -8.23 -20.10
CA ARG A 4 -0.67 -8.43 -18.67
C ARG A 4 -1.65 -7.50 -17.97
N PHE A 5 -2.65 -8.06 -17.29
CA PHE A 5 -3.56 -7.24 -16.50
C PHE A 5 -2.96 -7.04 -15.13
N LYS A 6 -2.85 -5.78 -14.73
CA LYS A 6 -2.70 -5.46 -13.32
C LYS A 6 -4.05 -5.71 -12.64
N HIS A 7 -3.99 -6.30 -11.46
CA HIS A 7 -5.10 -6.17 -10.52
C HIS A 7 -5.39 -4.67 -10.35
N LEU A 8 -6.67 -4.26 -10.25
CA LEU A 8 -6.94 -2.97 -9.63
C LEU A 8 -6.24 -3.03 -8.28
N HIS A 9 -5.28 -2.14 -8.03
CA HIS A 9 -4.47 -2.19 -6.82
C HIS A 9 -5.34 -1.89 -5.58
N PHE A 10 -6.01 -2.95 -5.12
CA PHE A 10 -6.54 -3.16 -3.77
C PHE A 10 -5.99 -4.51 -3.29
N ALA A 11 -4.70 -4.72 -3.55
CA ALA A 11 -3.76 -5.06 -2.51
C ALA A 11 -4.25 -6.22 -1.59
N ILE A 12 -3.74 -7.46 -1.79
CA ILE A 12 -4.13 -8.70 -1.06
C ILE A 12 -2.95 -9.36 -0.29
N ALA A 13 -3.27 -10.19 0.72
CA ALA A 13 -2.35 -11.01 1.53
C ALA A 13 -2.40 -12.53 1.17
N PRO A 14 -1.42 -13.41 1.48
CA PRO A 14 -1.21 -14.66 0.75
C PRO A 14 -1.87 -15.87 1.42
N ILE A 15 -2.12 -16.94 0.66
CA ILE A 15 -2.26 -18.29 1.23
C ILE A 15 -1.42 -19.31 0.44
N LEU A 16 -0.63 -20.07 1.21
CA LEU A 16 0.13 -21.29 0.88
C LEU A 16 1.08 -21.24 -0.34
N GLY A 17 2.31 -20.83 -0.06
CA GLY A 17 3.46 -21.28 -0.83
C GLY A 17 3.60 -22.80 -0.69
N LEU A 18 3.23 -23.53 -1.75
CA LEU A 18 3.76 -24.86 -2.00
C LEU A 18 5.26 -24.69 -2.26
N ALA A 19 6.06 -25.05 -1.25
CA ALA A 19 7.48 -25.29 -1.45
C ALA A 19 7.60 -26.43 -2.47
N VAL A 20 8.04 -26.12 -3.69
CA VAL A 20 8.55 -27.14 -4.59
C VAL A 20 9.85 -27.64 -3.96
N LEU A 21 9.76 -28.78 -3.27
CA LEU A 21 10.91 -29.59 -2.97
C LEU A 21 11.49 -30.06 -4.30
N ALA A 22 12.54 -29.39 -4.74
CA ALA A 22 13.38 -29.88 -5.82
C ALA A 22 14.05 -31.17 -5.35
N ASN A 23 13.52 -32.31 -5.79
CA ASN A 23 14.19 -33.58 -5.68
C ASN A 23 14.17 -34.27 -7.04
N SER A 24 15.22 -34.06 -7.82
CA SER A 24 15.72 -35.06 -8.76
C SER A 24 17.12 -34.69 -9.23
N SER A 25 18.10 -35.50 -8.85
CA SER A 25 19.35 -35.63 -9.59
C SER A 25 19.04 -36.28 -10.93
N ALA A 26 18.84 -35.46 -11.95
CA ALA A 26 18.93 -35.85 -13.35
C ALA A 26 19.73 -34.77 -14.06
N ALA A 27 20.77 -35.16 -14.80
CA ALA A 27 21.58 -34.22 -15.57
C ALA A 27 20.66 -33.39 -16.48
N SER A 28 20.66 -32.07 -16.27
CA SER A 28 19.79 -31.16 -17.01
C SER A 28 20.16 -31.17 -18.50
N LEU A 29 19.25 -31.64 -19.35
CA LEU A 29 19.24 -31.21 -20.74
C LEU A 29 19.03 -29.69 -20.72
N VAL A 30 20.10 -28.94 -20.99
CA VAL A 30 20.03 -27.49 -21.17
C VAL A 30 19.28 -27.25 -22.47
N LYS A 31 17.96 -27.10 -22.40
CA LYS A 31 17.16 -26.64 -23.53
C LYS A 31 17.48 -25.16 -23.77
N ASP A 32 17.69 -24.78 -25.03
CA ASP A 32 17.89 -23.39 -25.42
C ASP A 32 16.62 -22.57 -25.12
N PRO A 33 16.66 -21.59 -24.20
CA PRO A 33 15.56 -20.70 -23.92
C PRO A 33 14.93 -20.04 -25.16
N GLN A 34 15.74 -19.65 -26.14
CA GLN A 34 15.24 -18.92 -27.29
C GLN A 34 14.42 -19.84 -28.20
N ALA A 35 14.87 -21.08 -28.42
CA ALA A 35 14.14 -22.05 -29.23
C ALA A 35 12.71 -22.33 -28.74
N ILE A 36 12.46 -22.29 -27.43
CA ILE A 36 11.12 -22.46 -26.85
C ILE A 36 10.24 -21.25 -27.20
N PHE A 37 10.77 -20.02 -27.09
CA PHE A 37 10.03 -18.82 -27.46
C PHE A 37 9.82 -18.70 -28.98
N ASP A 38 10.75 -19.20 -29.79
CA ASP A 38 10.62 -19.24 -31.25
C ASP A 38 9.51 -20.23 -31.67
N ALA A 39 9.44 -21.41 -31.03
CA ALA A 39 8.35 -22.36 -31.23
C ALA A 39 6.99 -21.75 -30.82
N MET A 40 6.96 -21.00 -29.72
CA MET A 40 5.78 -20.26 -29.29
C MET A 40 5.40 -19.15 -30.28
N LYS A 41 6.37 -18.43 -30.84
CA LYS A 41 6.11 -17.42 -31.89
C LYS A 41 5.45 -18.10 -33.08
N GLU A 42 6.04 -19.19 -33.57
CA GLU A 42 5.53 -19.93 -34.74
C GLU A 42 4.11 -20.46 -34.52
N ALA A 43 3.87 -21.15 -33.40
CA ALA A 43 2.55 -21.69 -33.07
C ALA A 43 1.46 -20.61 -32.90
N SER A 44 1.85 -19.39 -32.51
CA SER A 44 0.90 -18.28 -32.28
C SER A 44 0.74 -17.31 -33.45
N GLY A 45 1.42 -17.52 -34.59
CA GLY A 45 1.27 -16.69 -35.79
C GLY A 45 2.56 -16.44 -36.59
N GLY A 46 3.72 -16.86 -36.08
CA GLY A 46 5.01 -16.75 -36.75
C GLY A 46 5.35 -15.31 -37.15
N SER A 47 5.75 -15.12 -38.40
CA SER A 47 6.09 -13.80 -38.97
C SER A 47 4.93 -12.80 -38.99
N ARG A 48 3.68 -13.25 -38.79
CA ARG A 48 2.53 -12.33 -38.73
C ARG A 48 2.64 -11.35 -37.56
N TRP A 49 3.27 -11.76 -36.46
CA TRP A 49 3.58 -10.88 -35.32
C TRP A 49 4.40 -9.65 -35.73
N ASP A 50 5.28 -9.79 -36.72
CA ASP A 50 6.18 -8.72 -37.16
C ASP A 50 5.47 -7.67 -38.06
N ALA A 51 4.26 -8.00 -38.54
CA ALA A 51 3.45 -7.13 -39.41
C ALA A 51 2.37 -6.33 -38.66
N ILE A 52 2.25 -6.52 -37.34
CA ILE A 52 1.27 -5.85 -36.50
C ILE A 52 2.02 -4.83 -35.64
N GLY A 53 1.60 -3.58 -35.75
CA GLY A 53 2.11 -2.50 -34.92
C GLY A 53 1.39 -2.42 -33.59
N GLU A 54 0.08 -2.68 -33.58
CA GLU A 54 -0.74 -2.50 -32.39
C GLU A 54 -1.87 -3.54 -32.28
N LEU A 55 -2.17 -3.91 -31.04
CA LEU A 55 -3.37 -4.63 -30.65
C LEU A 55 -4.25 -3.73 -29.78
N ASP A 56 -5.54 -3.64 -30.12
CA ASP A 56 -6.55 -2.93 -29.35
C ASP A 56 -7.66 -3.90 -28.92
N PHE A 57 -8.02 -3.85 -27.65
CA PHE A 57 -8.86 -4.84 -26.98
C PHE A 57 -10.07 -4.20 -26.34
N THR A 58 -11.19 -4.90 -26.39
CA THR A 58 -12.35 -4.66 -25.52
C THR A 58 -12.69 -5.96 -24.80
N ALA A 59 -12.88 -5.88 -23.49
CA ALA A 59 -13.22 -7.03 -22.66
C ALA A 59 -14.37 -6.72 -21.70
N ASP A 60 -15.19 -7.73 -21.47
CA ASP A 60 -16.01 -7.77 -20.26
C ASP A 60 -15.13 -8.26 -19.12
N ILE A 61 -15.15 -7.54 -18.00
CA ILE A 61 -14.34 -7.85 -16.83
C ILE A 61 -15.20 -8.16 -15.62
N SER A 62 -14.69 -9.02 -14.74
CA SER A 62 -15.27 -9.34 -13.45
C SER A 62 -14.18 -9.42 -12.39
N GLU A 63 -14.41 -8.78 -11.25
CA GLU A 63 -13.50 -8.77 -10.10
C GLU A 63 -14.29 -8.55 -8.81
N GLY A 64 -14.05 -9.34 -7.77
CA GLY A 64 -14.71 -9.15 -6.46
C GLY A 64 -16.26 -9.19 -6.50
N GLY A 65 -16.83 -9.87 -7.50
CA GLY A 65 -18.27 -9.91 -7.76
C GLY A 65 -18.85 -8.67 -8.46
N LEU A 66 -18.02 -7.69 -8.80
CA LEU A 66 -18.37 -6.58 -9.70
C LEU A 66 -18.14 -7.01 -11.15
N MET A 67 -18.94 -6.44 -12.05
CA MET A 67 -18.82 -6.65 -13.50
C MET A 67 -18.71 -5.31 -14.21
N GLY A 68 -18.03 -5.30 -15.35
CA GLY A 68 -17.78 -4.07 -16.09
C GLY A 68 -17.12 -4.29 -17.44
N HIS A 69 -16.59 -3.22 -18.00
CA HIS A 69 -15.90 -3.24 -19.29
C HIS A 69 -14.49 -2.66 -19.15
N ARG A 70 -13.59 -3.13 -20.02
CA ARG A 70 -12.21 -2.69 -20.10
C ARG A 70 -11.83 -2.47 -21.56
N SER A 71 -11.11 -1.40 -21.82
CA SER A 71 -10.43 -1.15 -23.09
C SER A 71 -8.94 -1.07 -22.85
N PHE A 72 -8.16 -1.63 -23.76
CA PHE A 72 -6.71 -1.63 -23.61
C PHE A 72 -6.03 -1.67 -24.98
N SER A 73 -4.87 -1.01 -25.10
CA SER A 73 -4.12 -0.94 -26.35
C SER A 73 -2.63 -1.21 -26.07
N GLU A 74 -1.95 -1.90 -26.99
CA GLU A 74 -0.53 -2.26 -26.90
C GLU A 74 0.23 -1.97 -28.19
N ASP A 75 1.33 -1.23 -28.08
CA ASP A 75 2.30 -1.04 -29.14
C ASP A 75 3.32 -2.21 -29.13
N LEU A 76 3.23 -3.07 -30.15
CA LEU A 76 4.06 -4.27 -30.29
C LEU A 76 5.52 -3.97 -30.69
N HIS A 77 5.87 -2.71 -30.93
CA HIS A 77 7.22 -2.30 -31.27
C HIS A 77 7.95 -1.69 -30.09
N THR A 78 7.31 -0.74 -29.41
CA THR A 78 7.91 0.06 -28.34
C THR A 78 7.52 -0.41 -26.94
N GLY A 79 6.39 -1.12 -26.80
CA GLY A 79 5.85 -1.55 -25.51
C GLY A 79 5.02 -0.47 -24.79
N ARG A 80 4.69 0.64 -25.47
CA ARG A 80 3.65 1.56 -24.99
C ARG A 80 2.35 0.80 -24.79
N ASN A 81 1.62 1.17 -23.76
CA ASN A 81 0.36 0.55 -23.43
C ASN A 81 -0.56 1.54 -22.72
N ARG A 82 -1.86 1.26 -22.78
CA ARG A 82 -2.86 2.00 -22.02
C ARG A 82 -4.02 1.11 -21.71
N GLU A 83 -4.47 1.16 -20.46
CA GLU A 83 -5.65 0.51 -19.93
C GLU A 83 -6.65 1.54 -19.41
N LEU A 84 -7.92 1.34 -19.72
CA LEU A 84 -9.04 2.00 -19.06
C LEU A 84 -10.08 0.96 -18.66
N TYR A 85 -10.69 1.13 -17.49
CA TYR A 85 -11.75 0.25 -17.02
C TYR A 85 -12.90 1.04 -16.39
N ASP A 86 -14.08 0.43 -16.45
CA ASP A 86 -15.26 0.79 -15.67
C ASP A 86 -15.84 -0.51 -15.09
N LEU A 87 -15.73 -0.66 -13.78
CA LEU A 87 -16.11 -1.83 -12.99
C LEU A 87 -17.19 -1.44 -11.98
N GLY A 88 -18.43 -1.29 -12.47
CA GLY A 88 -19.63 -1.24 -11.64
C GLY A 88 -19.55 -0.31 -10.43
N GLY A 89 -19.23 0.98 -10.66
CA GLY A 89 -19.11 2.00 -9.60
C GLY A 89 -17.67 2.39 -9.26
N THR A 90 -16.69 1.87 -9.99
CA THR A 90 -15.29 2.33 -9.95
C THR A 90 -14.74 2.34 -11.37
N SER A 91 -14.12 3.44 -11.77
CA SER A 91 -13.41 3.54 -13.04
C SER A 91 -11.95 3.89 -12.78
N GLY A 92 -11.14 3.90 -13.83
CA GLY A 92 -9.74 4.29 -13.72
C GLY A 92 -8.96 3.84 -14.93
N GLY A 93 -7.65 3.90 -14.81
CA GLY A 93 -6.76 3.39 -15.84
C GLY A 93 -5.31 3.54 -15.48
N ASP A 94 -4.44 2.96 -16.29
CA ASP A 94 -3.00 3.10 -16.19
C ASP A 94 -2.37 2.91 -17.57
N GLY A 95 -1.11 3.29 -17.70
CA GLY A 95 -0.42 3.10 -18.97
C GLY A 95 1.01 3.58 -18.96
N TYR A 96 1.63 3.45 -20.12
CA TYR A 96 2.96 3.94 -20.44
C TYR A 96 2.94 4.56 -21.84
N ASP A 97 3.17 5.87 -21.91
CA ASP A 97 3.11 6.64 -23.16
C ASP A 97 4.42 6.58 -23.99
N GLY A 98 5.45 5.90 -23.46
CA GLY A 98 6.78 5.80 -24.08
C GLY A 98 7.83 6.65 -23.38
N HIS A 99 7.42 7.51 -22.45
CA HIS A 99 8.27 8.33 -21.60
C HIS A 99 7.90 8.18 -20.13
N ASP A 100 6.64 8.44 -19.78
CA ASP A 100 6.09 8.36 -18.44
C ASP A 100 5.11 7.20 -18.32
N SER A 101 5.20 6.46 -17.21
CA SER A 101 4.08 5.62 -16.79
C SER A 101 3.17 6.41 -15.87
N TRP A 102 1.88 6.10 -15.93
CA TRP A 102 0.85 6.87 -15.26
C TRP A 102 -0.26 5.98 -14.72
N PHE A 103 -0.96 6.48 -13.71
CA PHE A 103 -2.18 5.92 -13.14
C PHE A 103 -3.25 7.00 -13.10
N MET A 104 -4.49 6.61 -13.33
CA MET A 104 -5.68 7.45 -13.26
C MET A 104 -6.64 6.86 -12.23
N ASP A 105 -6.95 7.66 -11.20
CA ASP A 105 -7.89 7.26 -10.17
C ASP A 105 -9.35 7.28 -10.65
N GLU A 106 -10.26 6.86 -9.77
CA GLU A 106 -11.69 6.75 -10.06
C GLU A 106 -12.40 8.08 -10.31
N LYS A 107 -11.74 9.21 -10.04
CA LYS A 107 -12.23 10.54 -10.34
C LYS A 107 -11.63 11.10 -11.63
N GLY A 108 -10.66 10.42 -12.22
CA GLY A 108 -9.95 10.89 -13.42
C GLY A 108 -8.74 11.77 -13.10
N ILE A 109 -8.25 11.78 -11.86
CA ILE A 109 -6.98 12.43 -11.53
C ILE A 109 -5.85 11.51 -11.98
N VAL A 110 -4.97 12.06 -12.81
CA VAL A 110 -3.82 11.36 -13.37
C VAL A 110 -2.56 11.71 -12.58
N SER A 111 -1.78 10.68 -12.28
CA SER A 111 -0.51 10.75 -11.56
C SER A 111 0.56 9.99 -12.32
N VAL A 112 1.73 10.60 -12.47
CA VAL A 112 2.92 9.92 -13.02
C VAL A 112 3.47 8.95 -11.96
N ARG A 113 3.84 7.75 -12.40
CA ARG A 113 4.39 6.68 -11.55
C ARG A 113 5.91 6.61 -11.75
N GLU A 114 6.66 7.27 -10.87
CA GLU A 114 8.12 7.43 -11.02
C GLU A 114 8.95 6.76 -9.91
N SER A 115 8.29 6.05 -8.99
CA SER A 115 8.97 5.23 -7.99
C SER A 115 9.89 4.20 -8.64
N VAL A 116 10.88 3.70 -7.89
CA VAL A 116 11.74 2.61 -8.37
C VAL A 116 10.89 1.38 -8.71
N GLN A 117 9.88 1.10 -7.89
CA GLN A 117 8.92 0.02 -8.10
C GLN A 117 8.17 0.20 -9.43
N ALA A 118 7.52 1.35 -9.62
CA ALA A 118 6.77 1.67 -10.83
C ALA A 118 7.63 1.56 -12.10
N ARG A 119 8.89 2.00 -12.05
CA ARG A 119 9.81 1.86 -13.19
C ARG A 119 10.15 0.40 -13.51
N ARG A 120 10.30 -0.45 -12.49
CA ARG A 120 10.55 -1.89 -12.66
C ARG A 120 9.34 -2.60 -13.23
N GLU A 121 8.15 -2.31 -12.71
CA GLU A 121 6.88 -2.81 -13.26
C GLU A 121 6.72 -2.38 -14.72
N THR A 122 6.87 -1.08 -15.01
CA THR A 122 6.73 -0.52 -16.37
C THR A 122 7.70 -1.20 -17.34
N ALA A 123 8.95 -1.46 -16.94
CA ALA A 123 9.92 -2.16 -17.76
C ALA A 123 9.53 -3.62 -18.02
N THR A 124 8.96 -4.32 -17.04
CA THR A 124 8.40 -5.67 -17.22
C THR A 124 7.22 -5.66 -18.17
N ASP A 125 6.24 -4.79 -17.92
CA ASP A 125 4.99 -4.73 -18.65
C ASP A 125 5.24 -4.31 -20.09
N SER A 126 6.11 -3.33 -20.32
CA SER A 126 6.51 -2.92 -21.67
C SER A 126 7.23 -4.06 -22.42
N TYR A 127 8.01 -4.89 -21.73
CA TYR A 127 8.68 -6.05 -22.35
C TYR A 127 7.67 -7.12 -22.75
N ILE A 128 6.68 -7.38 -21.89
CA ILE A 128 5.56 -8.28 -22.20
C ILE A 128 4.77 -7.71 -23.38
N ALA A 129 4.37 -6.43 -23.30
CA ALA A 129 3.57 -5.65 -24.26
C ALA A 129 4.07 -5.76 -25.71
N ARG A 130 5.37 -5.92 -25.91
CA ARG A 130 5.98 -6.02 -27.25
C ARG A 130 6.48 -7.41 -27.63
N ASN A 131 6.09 -8.44 -26.88
CA ASN A 131 6.60 -9.80 -27.00
C ASN A 131 8.14 -9.86 -27.00
N GLY A 132 8.79 -9.17 -26.05
CA GLY A 132 10.26 -9.07 -26.03
C GLY A 132 10.97 -10.45 -26.05
N TRP A 133 10.30 -11.50 -25.55
CA TRP A 133 10.83 -12.86 -25.59
C TRP A 133 10.95 -13.48 -26.98
N PHE A 134 10.20 -13.01 -27.99
CA PHE A 134 10.32 -13.47 -29.38
C PHE A 134 11.59 -12.96 -30.06
N ARG A 135 12.27 -11.97 -29.47
CA ARG A 135 13.51 -11.40 -29.99
C ARG A 135 14.71 -11.98 -29.23
N PRO A 136 15.87 -12.18 -29.88
CA PRO A 136 17.11 -12.50 -29.18
C PRO A 136 17.44 -11.44 -28.13
N SER A 137 18.12 -11.81 -27.04
CA SER A 137 18.49 -10.88 -25.96
C SER A 137 19.42 -9.73 -26.40
N THR A 138 20.04 -9.81 -27.58
CA THR A 138 20.80 -8.71 -28.18
C THR A 138 19.91 -7.62 -28.77
N ALA A 139 18.70 -7.97 -29.19
CA ALA A 139 17.72 -7.05 -29.78
C ALA A 139 16.70 -6.54 -28.74
N ASP A 140 16.31 -7.38 -27.78
CA ASP A 140 15.48 -6.99 -26.63
C ASP A 140 16.08 -7.52 -25.33
N PRO A 141 16.85 -6.70 -24.59
CA PRO A 141 17.65 -7.18 -23.47
C PRO A 141 16.83 -7.80 -22.33
N ALA A 142 16.99 -9.12 -22.17
CA ALA A 142 16.50 -9.88 -21.02
C ALA A 142 17.39 -11.10 -20.74
N ILE A 143 17.48 -11.49 -19.47
CA ILE A 143 18.05 -12.79 -19.08
C ILE A 143 16.93 -13.83 -19.19
N LYS A 144 17.15 -14.88 -19.98
CA LYS A 144 16.20 -15.99 -20.16
C LYS A 144 16.83 -17.28 -19.63
N ARG A 145 16.16 -18.00 -18.74
CA ARG A 145 16.64 -19.24 -18.12
C ARG A 145 15.56 -20.30 -18.15
N TYR A 146 15.89 -21.48 -18.68
CA TYR A 146 15.04 -22.64 -18.57
C TYR A 146 15.11 -23.22 -17.16
N LEU A 147 13.97 -23.34 -16.49
CA LEU A 147 13.87 -23.85 -15.12
C LEU A 147 13.51 -25.34 -15.06
N GLY A 148 13.10 -25.94 -16.17
CA GLY A 148 12.67 -27.34 -16.26
C GLY A 148 11.23 -27.49 -16.75
N GLU A 149 10.74 -28.73 -16.73
CA GLU A 149 9.35 -29.06 -17.05
C GLU A 149 8.54 -29.23 -15.77
N GLN A 150 7.26 -28.92 -15.84
CA GLN A 150 6.28 -29.12 -14.78
C GLN A 150 5.06 -29.84 -15.35
N HIS A 151 4.51 -30.79 -14.62
CA HIS A 151 3.36 -31.59 -15.05
C HIS A 151 2.14 -31.24 -14.20
N GLU A 152 1.07 -30.77 -14.82
CA GLU A 152 -0.13 -30.32 -14.14
C GLU A 152 -1.38 -30.58 -14.98
N ALA A 153 -2.42 -31.15 -14.37
CA ALA A 153 -3.72 -31.40 -15.01
C ALA A 153 -3.65 -32.14 -16.37
N GLY A 154 -2.66 -33.04 -16.54
CA GLY A 154 -2.45 -33.79 -17.78
C GLY A 154 -1.64 -33.07 -18.86
N HIS A 155 -1.19 -31.84 -18.58
CA HIS A 155 -0.31 -31.06 -19.45
C HIS A 155 1.13 -31.07 -18.94
N THR A 156 2.07 -30.89 -19.86
CA THR A 156 3.49 -30.65 -19.54
C THR A 156 3.86 -29.25 -19.98
N TYR A 157 4.43 -28.47 -19.06
CA TYR A 157 4.80 -27.08 -19.28
C TYR A 157 6.32 -26.90 -19.18
N ALA A 158 6.93 -26.30 -20.19
CA ALA A 158 8.27 -25.75 -20.09
C ALA A 158 8.23 -24.42 -19.33
N VAL A 159 9.00 -24.31 -18.24
CA VAL A 159 9.04 -23.11 -17.40
C VAL A 159 10.27 -22.28 -17.71
N MET A 160 10.03 -21.04 -18.12
CA MET A 160 11.05 -20.08 -18.52
C MET A 160 11.08 -18.88 -17.58
N ARG A 161 12.17 -18.69 -16.84
CA ARG A 161 12.40 -17.43 -16.10
C ARG A 161 12.93 -16.37 -17.04
N VAL A 162 12.24 -15.24 -17.09
CA VAL A 162 12.63 -14.06 -17.86
C VAL A 162 12.87 -12.90 -16.89
N THR A 163 13.97 -12.18 -17.09
CA THR A 163 14.27 -10.95 -16.34
C THR A 163 14.60 -9.85 -17.35
N PRO A 164 13.63 -9.01 -17.72
CA PRO A 164 13.85 -7.86 -18.60
C PRO A 164 14.86 -6.89 -18.00
N ARG A 165 15.61 -6.18 -18.85
CA ARG A 165 16.53 -5.14 -18.38
C ARG A 165 15.76 -4.07 -17.61
N GLY A 166 16.12 -3.89 -16.35
CA GLY A 166 15.48 -2.91 -15.46
C GLY A 166 14.14 -3.34 -14.89
N GLY A 167 13.60 -4.50 -15.29
CA GLY A 167 12.32 -5.02 -14.81
C GLY A 167 12.42 -6.06 -13.70
N ASN A 168 11.25 -6.55 -13.30
CA ASN A 168 11.07 -7.69 -12.42
C ASN A 168 11.23 -9.02 -13.17
N ALA A 169 11.60 -10.06 -12.43
CA ALA A 169 11.65 -11.41 -13.00
C ALA A 169 10.26 -12.04 -12.97
N PHE A 170 9.91 -12.73 -14.04
CA PHE A 170 8.68 -13.54 -14.12
C PHE A 170 8.95 -14.89 -14.77
N ASP A 171 8.11 -15.87 -14.46
CA ASP A 171 8.17 -17.21 -15.01
C ASP A 171 7.04 -17.40 -16.03
N ALA A 172 7.40 -17.64 -17.29
CA ALA A 172 6.50 -17.98 -18.38
C ALA A 172 6.35 -19.50 -18.49
N TRP A 173 5.11 -19.98 -18.44
CA TRP A 173 4.76 -21.40 -18.56
C TRP A 173 4.19 -21.66 -19.94
N ILE A 174 4.91 -22.43 -20.74
CA ILE A 174 4.60 -22.71 -22.14
C ILE A 174 4.25 -24.20 -22.25
N ASP A 175 3.05 -24.49 -22.75
CA ASP A 175 2.60 -25.87 -22.96
C ASP A 175 3.47 -26.54 -24.04
N VAL A 176 4.03 -27.71 -23.74
CA VAL A 176 5.02 -28.38 -24.60
C VAL A 176 4.42 -28.90 -25.90
N ASP A 177 3.13 -29.26 -25.89
CA ASP A 177 2.46 -29.87 -27.03
C ASP A 177 1.93 -28.82 -28.02
N SER A 178 1.28 -27.77 -27.49
CA SER A 178 0.71 -26.69 -28.30
C SER A 178 1.70 -25.55 -28.57
N HIS A 179 2.79 -25.47 -27.81
CA HIS A 179 3.72 -24.34 -27.77
C HIS A 179 3.09 -23.00 -27.39
N LEU A 180 1.87 -22.98 -26.86
CA LEU A 180 1.19 -21.76 -26.45
C LEU A 180 1.54 -21.38 -25.01
N LEU A 181 1.55 -20.08 -24.72
CA LEU A 181 1.67 -19.64 -23.33
C LEU A 181 0.39 -20.00 -22.57
N ASN A 182 0.56 -20.72 -21.46
CA ASN A 182 -0.49 -20.98 -20.51
C ASN A 182 -0.62 -19.85 -19.48
N ARG A 183 0.50 -19.46 -18.86
CA ARG A 183 0.50 -18.44 -17.80
C ARG A 183 1.84 -17.73 -17.62
N VAL A 184 1.79 -16.56 -17.01
CA VAL A 184 2.94 -15.84 -16.45
C VAL A 184 2.77 -15.76 -14.94
N MET A 185 3.85 -15.97 -14.19
CA MET A 185 3.92 -15.79 -12.74
C MET A 185 4.98 -14.74 -12.43
N GLU A 186 4.62 -13.60 -11.85
CA GLU A 186 5.59 -12.60 -11.37
C GLU A 186 5.57 -12.55 -9.85
N GLN A 187 6.74 -12.39 -9.24
CA GLN A 187 6.82 -11.97 -7.85
C GLN A 187 7.00 -10.44 -7.81
N THR A 188 6.06 -9.73 -7.21
CA THR A 188 6.11 -8.28 -7.03
C THR A 188 7.28 -7.87 -6.13
N ASP A 189 7.62 -6.58 -6.12
CA ASP A 189 8.65 -6.05 -5.21
C ASP A 189 8.24 -6.16 -3.73
N THR A 190 6.95 -6.34 -3.43
CA THR A 190 6.37 -6.62 -2.10
C THR A 190 6.26 -8.12 -1.80
N GLY A 191 6.81 -9.00 -2.63
CA GLY A 191 6.87 -10.44 -2.40
C GLY A 191 5.60 -11.23 -2.74
N GLN A 192 4.51 -10.55 -3.10
CA GLN A 192 3.28 -11.17 -3.59
C GLN A 192 3.55 -11.88 -4.92
N THR A 193 2.95 -13.05 -5.13
CA THR A 193 3.01 -13.71 -6.45
C THR A 193 1.71 -13.45 -7.17
N GLU A 194 1.80 -12.89 -8.37
CA GLU A 194 0.67 -12.72 -9.28
C GLU A 194 0.79 -13.72 -10.42
N THR A 195 -0.29 -14.43 -10.69
CA THR A 195 -0.40 -15.38 -11.79
C THR A 195 -1.44 -14.90 -12.77
N THR A 196 -1.05 -14.77 -14.04
CA THR A 196 -1.93 -14.45 -15.16
C THR A 196 -2.03 -15.65 -16.09
N TRP A 197 -3.23 -16.22 -16.26
CA TRP A 197 -3.52 -17.29 -17.21
C TRP A 197 -4.10 -16.74 -18.51
N TYR A 198 -3.66 -17.32 -19.63
CA TYR A 198 -4.10 -16.99 -20.98
C TYR A 198 -4.83 -18.20 -21.55
N LEU A 199 -6.13 -18.04 -21.77
CA LEU A 199 -7.06 -19.14 -21.99
C LEU A 199 -7.89 -18.92 -23.27
N ASN A 200 -8.53 -20.00 -23.72
CA ASN A 200 -9.49 -19.96 -24.83
C ASN A 200 -8.91 -19.33 -26.12
N TYR A 201 -7.77 -19.84 -26.57
CA TYR A 201 -7.10 -19.33 -27.77
C TYR A 201 -8.00 -19.46 -29.02
N LYS A 202 -8.09 -18.39 -29.83
CA LYS A 202 -8.83 -18.38 -31.10
C LYS A 202 -8.03 -17.71 -32.21
N PRO A 203 -8.18 -18.17 -33.46
CA PRO A 203 -7.52 -17.53 -34.60
C PRO A 203 -8.13 -16.16 -34.89
N LEU A 204 -7.29 -15.15 -35.10
CA LEU A 204 -7.68 -13.79 -35.49
C LEU A 204 -6.56 -13.14 -36.31
N ALA A 205 -6.88 -12.64 -37.50
CA ALA A 205 -5.94 -11.90 -38.36
C ALA A 205 -4.58 -12.61 -38.60
N GLY A 206 -4.59 -13.94 -38.65
CA GLY A 206 -3.38 -14.77 -38.81
C GLY A 206 -2.58 -15.02 -37.54
N LEU A 207 -3.10 -14.61 -36.38
CA LEU A 207 -2.57 -14.90 -35.05
C LEU A 207 -3.47 -15.90 -34.32
N LEU A 208 -2.91 -16.60 -33.34
CA LEU A 208 -3.65 -17.36 -32.33
C LEU A 208 -3.56 -16.60 -31.00
N LEU A 209 -4.68 -16.02 -30.56
CA LEU A 209 -4.74 -15.10 -29.41
C LEU A 209 -5.65 -15.64 -28.31
N PRO A 210 -5.32 -15.43 -27.01
CA PRO A 210 -6.20 -15.79 -25.91
C PRO A 210 -7.45 -14.91 -25.92
N PHE A 211 -8.64 -15.50 -25.80
CA PHE A 211 -9.92 -14.77 -25.66
C PHE A 211 -10.38 -14.65 -24.21
N THR A 212 -9.65 -15.24 -23.28
CA THR A 212 -9.92 -15.13 -21.84
C THR A 212 -8.62 -14.98 -21.09
N GLN A 213 -8.61 -14.08 -20.12
CA GLN A 213 -7.54 -13.97 -19.14
C GLN A 213 -8.11 -14.07 -17.74
N ARG A 214 -7.32 -14.67 -16.86
CA ARG A 214 -7.58 -14.66 -15.43
C ARG A 214 -6.32 -14.23 -14.72
N THR A 215 -6.42 -13.31 -13.77
CA THR A 215 -5.32 -12.91 -12.90
C THR A 215 -5.69 -13.23 -11.45
N SER A 216 -4.74 -13.78 -10.70
CA SER A 216 -4.89 -14.15 -9.30
C SER A 216 -3.60 -13.90 -8.54
N ASP A 217 -3.71 -13.50 -7.29
CA ASP A 217 -2.63 -13.48 -6.30
C ASP A 217 -2.57 -14.74 -5.43
N GLY A 218 -3.40 -15.74 -5.73
CA GLY A 218 -3.56 -16.95 -4.94
C GLY A 218 -4.88 -17.02 -4.16
N ASN A 219 -5.64 -15.92 -4.06
CA ASN A 219 -7.01 -15.95 -3.55
C ASN A 219 -8.04 -15.84 -4.67
N ASN A 220 -8.66 -16.99 -4.99
CA ASN A 220 -9.64 -17.09 -6.06
C ASN A 220 -10.90 -16.22 -5.89
N GLN A 221 -11.18 -15.73 -4.69
CA GLN A 221 -12.34 -14.87 -4.42
C GLN A 221 -12.21 -13.49 -5.11
N TYR A 222 -10.98 -13.02 -5.33
CA TYR A 222 -10.69 -11.69 -5.88
C TYR A 222 -10.05 -11.76 -7.26
N ASP A 223 -10.11 -12.93 -7.89
CA ASP A 223 -9.59 -13.08 -9.24
C ASP A 223 -10.26 -12.10 -10.19
N THR A 224 -9.41 -11.45 -10.98
CA THR A 224 -9.89 -10.68 -12.12
C THR A 224 -10.01 -11.61 -13.31
N SER A 225 -11.18 -11.67 -13.91
CA SER A 225 -11.41 -12.38 -15.16
C SER A 225 -11.79 -11.39 -16.25
N ALA A 226 -11.15 -11.51 -17.41
CA ALA A 226 -11.45 -10.72 -18.58
C ALA A 226 -11.80 -11.64 -19.76
N CYS A 227 -12.93 -11.37 -20.41
CA CYS A 227 -13.36 -12.05 -21.62
C CYS A 227 -13.33 -11.07 -22.79
N PHE A 228 -12.43 -11.27 -23.74
CA PHE A 228 -12.30 -10.37 -24.89
C PHE A 228 -13.52 -10.50 -25.80
N THR A 229 -14.26 -9.41 -25.91
CA THR A 229 -15.41 -9.29 -26.82
C THR A 229 -14.95 -8.80 -28.18
N LYS A 230 -13.84 -8.06 -28.24
CA LYS A 230 -13.25 -7.53 -29.47
C LYS A 230 -11.73 -7.44 -29.36
N ILE A 231 -11.05 -7.81 -30.44
CA ILE A 231 -9.62 -7.56 -30.63
C ILE A 231 -9.44 -7.00 -32.04
N VAL A 232 -8.74 -5.88 -32.16
CA VAL A 232 -8.41 -5.22 -33.42
C VAL A 232 -6.90 -5.28 -33.60
N THR A 233 -6.47 -5.61 -34.82
CA THR A 233 -5.05 -5.58 -35.19
C THR A 233 -4.81 -4.41 -36.12
N LEU A 234 -3.84 -3.57 -35.79
CA LEU A 234 -3.45 -2.40 -36.56
C LEU A 234 -2.04 -2.62 -37.09
N ALA A 235 -1.84 -2.43 -38.39
CA ALA A 235 -0.51 -2.58 -39.01
C ALA A 235 0.45 -1.44 -38.62
N LYS A 236 -0.10 -0.29 -38.23
CA LYS A 236 0.63 0.87 -37.72
C LYS A 236 -0.05 1.33 -36.44
N VAL A 237 0.76 1.74 -35.48
CA VAL A 237 0.32 2.25 -34.19
C VAL A 237 -0.42 3.59 -34.37
N ASP A 238 -1.53 3.79 -33.66
CA ASP A 238 -2.15 5.10 -33.48
C ASP A 238 -1.63 5.71 -32.17
N ASP A 239 -0.75 6.70 -32.26
CA ASP A 239 -0.10 7.31 -31.10
C ASP A 239 -1.11 7.83 -30.06
N LYS A 240 -2.30 8.26 -30.49
CA LYS A 240 -3.36 8.76 -29.61
C LYS A 240 -3.92 7.71 -28.66
N HIS A 241 -3.75 6.43 -28.97
CA HIS A 241 -4.17 5.34 -28.08
C HIS A 241 -3.28 5.23 -26.84
N PHE A 242 -2.12 5.87 -26.81
CA PHE A 242 -1.14 5.75 -25.73
C PHE A 242 -0.93 7.06 -24.96
N ASP A 243 -1.52 8.16 -25.42
CA ASP A 243 -1.43 9.46 -24.76
C ASP A 243 -1.93 9.37 -23.31
N MET A 244 -1.12 9.88 -22.38
CA MET A 244 -1.53 10.09 -21.00
C MET A 244 -2.73 11.05 -20.94
N PRO A 245 -3.85 10.68 -20.28
CA PRO A 245 -5.00 11.56 -20.16
C PRO A 245 -4.68 12.84 -19.36
N ALA A 246 -5.39 13.93 -19.65
CA ALA A 246 -5.31 15.15 -18.84
C ALA A 246 -6.19 15.03 -17.59
N SER A 247 -5.71 15.55 -16.46
CA SER A 247 -6.53 15.71 -15.26
C SER A 247 -7.40 16.96 -15.37
N SER A 248 -8.72 16.83 -15.15
CA SER A 248 -9.65 17.97 -15.16
C SER A 248 -10.71 17.91 -14.05
N VAL A 249 -10.31 17.40 -12.88
CA VAL A 249 -11.21 17.17 -11.75
C VAL A 249 -11.35 18.43 -10.89
N HIS A 250 -12.60 18.86 -10.69
CA HIS A 250 -12.97 20.02 -9.89
C HIS A 250 -14.11 19.64 -8.93
N ASP A 251 -13.81 18.74 -8.00
CA ASP A 251 -14.77 18.17 -7.05
C ASP A 251 -14.49 18.60 -5.61
N ALA A 252 -13.68 19.64 -5.41
CA ALA A 252 -13.34 20.16 -4.10
C ALA A 252 -13.18 21.67 -4.11
N HIS A 253 -13.56 22.29 -2.99
CA HIS A 253 -13.50 23.73 -2.82
C HIS A 253 -13.38 24.10 -1.34
N ILE A 254 -13.11 25.39 -1.10
CA ILE A 254 -13.22 26.01 0.22
C ILE A 254 -14.37 27.01 0.15
N ASP A 255 -15.22 27.03 1.17
CA ASP A 255 -16.39 27.92 1.20
C ASP A 255 -16.06 29.40 0.94
N GLY A 256 -16.99 30.10 0.29
CA GLY A 256 -16.94 31.55 0.12
C GLY A 256 -15.85 32.01 -0.85
N ASP A 257 -15.48 31.17 -1.82
CA ASP A 257 -14.41 31.40 -2.80
C ASP A 257 -13.04 31.69 -2.14
N ALA A 258 -12.85 31.28 -0.89
CA ALA A 258 -11.59 31.40 -0.20
C ALA A 258 -10.55 30.45 -0.82
N THR A 259 -9.29 30.87 -0.81
CA THR A 259 -8.18 30.04 -1.34
C THR A 259 -7.44 29.29 -0.25
N ALA A 260 -7.77 29.53 1.03
CA ALA A 260 -7.17 28.86 2.16
C ALA A 260 -8.16 28.67 3.32
N ALA A 261 -8.00 27.58 4.06
CA ALA A 261 -8.77 27.27 5.27
C ALA A 261 -7.86 26.65 6.33
N LYS A 262 -8.12 27.02 7.59
CA LYS A 262 -7.48 26.43 8.77
C LYS A 262 -8.45 25.50 9.48
N VAL A 263 -7.95 24.37 9.92
CA VAL A 263 -8.74 23.32 10.59
C VAL A 263 -7.94 22.84 11.80
N PRO A 264 -8.46 23.00 13.03
CA PRO A 264 -7.80 22.44 14.21
C PRO A 264 -7.90 20.91 14.21
N PHE A 265 -6.94 20.24 14.83
CA PHE A 265 -6.97 18.80 15.03
C PHE A 265 -6.66 18.40 16.48
N GLU A 266 -7.11 17.22 16.89
CA GLU A 266 -6.71 16.57 18.13
C GLU A 266 -5.58 15.57 17.84
N SER A 267 -4.54 15.52 18.67
CA SER A 267 -3.60 14.39 18.62
C SER A 267 -4.24 13.22 19.36
N TYR A 268 -4.40 12.08 18.70
CA TYR A 268 -4.97 10.87 19.27
C TYR A 268 -4.02 9.68 19.12
N GLY A 269 -3.25 9.43 20.18
CA GLY A 269 -2.18 8.46 20.25
C GLY A 269 -1.03 8.77 19.29
N GLY A 270 -0.89 10.01 18.86
CA GLY A 270 0.03 10.45 17.81
C GLY A 270 -0.65 10.62 16.45
N GLU A 271 -1.82 10.06 16.23
CA GLU A 271 -2.56 10.29 14.98
C GLU A 271 -3.13 11.70 14.93
N ILE A 272 -3.40 12.20 13.72
CA ILE A 272 -4.14 13.45 13.51
C ILE A 272 -5.62 13.12 13.44
N LEU A 273 -6.40 13.58 14.42
CA LEU A 273 -7.84 13.39 14.48
C LEU A 273 -8.58 14.68 14.13
N VAL A 274 -9.49 14.59 13.17
CA VAL A 274 -10.25 15.72 12.64
C VAL A 274 -11.75 15.43 12.59
N ASP A 275 -12.58 16.46 12.75
CA ASP A 275 -14.04 16.32 12.70
C ASP A 275 -14.57 16.50 11.26
N VAL A 276 -15.15 15.43 10.72
CA VAL A 276 -15.67 15.38 9.34
C VAL A 276 -17.18 15.19 9.32
N SER A 277 -17.88 16.03 8.57
CA SER A 277 -19.30 15.85 8.26
C SER A 277 -19.45 15.07 6.96
N ILE A 278 -20.23 13.99 6.98
CA ILE A 278 -20.59 13.19 5.81
C ILE A 278 -22.04 13.49 5.43
N ASN A 279 -22.30 13.87 4.16
CA ASN A 279 -23.63 14.16 3.64
C ASN A 279 -24.44 15.16 4.50
N GLY A 280 -23.78 16.13 5.15
CA GLY A 280 -24.41 17.12 6.02
C GLY A 280 -24.79 16.62 7.42
N ALA A 281 -24.42 15.40 7.79
CA ALA A 281 -24.62 14.89 9.16
C ALA A 281 -23.73 15.62 10.17
N LYS A 282 -24.01 15.44 11.47
CA LYS A 282 -23.16 15.97 12.54
C LYS A 282 -21.71 15.48 12.35
N PRO A 283 -20.69 16.36 12.51
CA PRO A 283 -19.30 15.94 12.39
C PRO A 283 -18.95 14.78 13.32
N MET A 284 -18.15 13.86 12.81
CA MET A 284 -17.62 12.70 13.51
C MET A 284 -16.09 12.68 13.38
N PRO A 285 -15.37 12.06 14.32
CA PRO A 285 -13.91 12.04 14.29
C PRO A 285 -13.38 11.07 13.23
N PHE A 286 -12.43 11.52 12.40
CA PHE A 286 -11.70 10.74 11.41
C PHE A 286 -10.19 10.90 11.61
N LEU A 287 -9.44 9.84 11.31
CA LEU A 287 -7.99 9.91 11.24
C LEU A 287 -7.57 10.51 9.88
N LEU A 288 -6.49 11.29 9.86
CA LEU A 288 -5.85 11.76 8.64
C LEU A 288 -4.61 10.91 8.33
N ASP A 289 -4.66 10.16 7.22
CA ASP A 289 -3.59 9.28 6.75
C ASP A 289 -3.11 9.76 5.37
N SER A 290 -1.84 10.12 5.24
CA SER A 290 -1.28 10.70 4.02
C SER A 290 -1.24 9.77 2.81
N GLY A 291 -1.19 8.45 3.03
CA GLY A 291 -1.32 7.43 1.97
C GLY A 291 -2.69 6.73 1.95
N GLY A 292 -3.49 6.93 3.00
CA GLY A 292 -4.76 6.25 3.22
C GLY A 292 -5.88 6.70 2.28
N LEU A 293 -6.74 5.74 1.94
CA LEU A 293 -7.99 5.97 1.22
C LEU A 293 -9.06 6.54 2.15
N ASN A 294 -10.08 7.16 1.57
CA ASN A 294 -11.34 7.43 2.26
C ASN A 294 -12.00 6.12 2.76
N LEU A 295 -12.05 5.93 4.08
CA LEU A 295 -12.63 4.77 4.74
C LEU A 295 -13.75 5.16 5.70
N LEU A 296 -14.75 4.30 5.83
CA LEU A 296 -15.76 4.32 6.88
C LEU A 296 -15.75 2.99 7.63
N THR A 297 -15.91 3.05 8.95
CA THR A 297 -16.27 1.86 9.73
C THR A 297 -17.70 1.41 9.40
N PRO A 298 -18.03 0.11 9.53
CA PRO A 298 -19.39 -0.37 9.32
C PRO A 298 -20.43 0.35 10.20
N ASP A 299 -20.08 0.60 11.47
CA ASP A 299 -20.94 1.31 12.41
C ASP A 299 -21.19 2.77 11.99
N ALA A 300 -20.17 3.47 11.48
CA ALA A 300 -20.32 4.83 10.96
C ALA A 300 -21.17 4.85 9.69
N ALA A 301 -20.90 3.96 8.73
CA ALA A 301 -21.68 3.85 7.51
C ALA A 301 -23.17 3.59 7.80
N GLN A 302 -23.47 2.69 8.75
CA GLN A 302 -24.84 2.43 9.20
C GLN A 302 -25.49 3.67 9.80
N LYS A 303 -24.81 4.37 10.72
CA LYS A 303 -25.31 5.60 11.37
C LYS A 303 -25.58 6.73 10.38
N LEU A 304 -24.76 6.81 9.33
CA LEU A 304 -24.84 7.85 8.29
C LEU A 304 -25.79 7.47 7.14
N GLY A 305 -26.34 6.25 7.14
CA GLY A 305 -27.18 5.75 6.04
C GLY A 305 -26.41 5.57 4.72
N VAL A 306 -25.10 5.38 4.79
CA VAL A 306 -24.23 5.15 3.63
C VAL A 306 -24.24 3.66 3.31
N LEU A 307 -24.72 3.31 2.12
CA LEU A 307 -24.82 1.92 1.67
C LEU A 307 -23.59 1.57 0.84
N GLY A 308 -22.97 0.43 1.17
CA GLY A 308 -21.87 -0.13 0.40
C GLY A 308 -22.29 -1.33 -0.46
N GLU A 309 -21.66 -1.45 -1.62
CA GLU A 309 -21.88 -2.48 -2.64
C GLU A 309 -20.55 -3.21 -2.96
N GLY A 310 -20.65 -4.39 -3.57
CA GLY A 310 -19.47 -5.21 -3.93
C GLY A 310 -18.73 -5.84 -2.74
N ARG A 311 -17.71 -6.66 -3.04
CA ARG A 311 -16.74 -7.18 -2.08
C ARG A 311 -15.34 -7.13 -2.68
N GLN A 312 -14.47 -6.26 -2.17
CA GLN A 312 -13.06 -6.16 -2.58
C GLN A 312 -12.15 -6.51 -1.40
N ALA A 313 -10.91 -6.91 -1.65
CA ALA A 313 -9.91 -7.15 -0.61
C ALA A 313 -9.11 -5.87 -0.30
N VAL A 314 -8.36 -5.84 0.82
CA VAL A 314 -7.57 -4.67 1.28
C VAL A 314 -6.18 -5.11 1.79
N GLN A 315 -5.11 -4.36 1.49
CA GLN A 315 -3.79 -4.48 2.13
C GLN A 315 -3.61 -3.38 3.17
N GLY A 316 -2.66 -3.63 4.06
CA GLY A 316 -2.13 -2.74 5.07
C GLY A 316 -1.07 -3.51 5.85
N VAL A 317 -0.77 -3.10 7.07
CA VAL A 317 0.12 -3.86 7.95
C VAL A 317 -0.59 -5.14 8.42
N GLY A 318 0.02 -6.32 8.18
CA GLY A 318 -0.41 -7.64 8.65
C GLY A 318 -0.69 -8.68 7.54
N ASP A 319 -1.03 -9.93 7.93
CA ASP A 319 -1.25 -11.08 7.02
C ASP A 319 -2.74 -11.54 6.92
N THR A 320 -3.70 -10.73 7.39
CA THR A 320 -5.13 -11.09 7.49
C THR A 320 -5.98 -10.35 6.46
N GLU A 321 -6.81 -11.10 5.74
CA GLU A 321 -7.66 -10.57 4.68
C GLU A 321 -9.01 -10.06 5.21
N GLN A 322 -9.42 -8.88 4.77
CA GLN A 322 -10.74 -8.31 5.04
C GLN A 322 -11.50 -8.04 3.75
N SER A 323 -12.81 -8.23 3.74
CA SER A 323 -13.66 -7.82 2.62
C SER A 323 -14.25 -6.42 2.85
N MET A 324 -13.90 -5.47 1.99
CA MET A 324 -14.47 -4.11 1.96
C MET A 324 -15.70 -4.03 1.06
N LYS A 325 -16.57 -3.05 1.32
CA LYS A 325 -17.64 -2.63 0.39
C LYS A 325 -17.33 -1.23 -0.15
N SER A 326 -17.61 -0.97 -1.42
CA SER A 326 -17.48 0.36 -2.01
C SER A 326 -18.76 1.16 -1.79
N ALA A 327 -18.65 2.42 -1.38
CA ALA A 327 -19.78 3.30 -1.14
C ALA A 327 -19.54 4.69 -1.76
N ARG A 328 -20.62 5.31 -2.22
CA ARG A 328 -20.60 6.68 -2.75
C ARG A 328 -21.09 7.65 -1.70
N VAL A 329 -20.28 8.66 -1.40
CA VAL A 329 -20.60 9.77 -0.50
C VAL A 329 -20.81 11.02 -1.34
N LYS A 330 -21.96 11.70 -1.16
CA LYS A 330 -22.32 12.88 -1.97
C LYS A 330 -21.41 14.07 -1.65
N SER A 331 -21.04 14.22 -0.40
CA SER A 331 -20.08 15.23 0.03
C SER A 331 -19.50 14.86 1.39
N TYR A 332 -18.23 15.17 1.61
CA TYR A 332 -17.70 15.30 2.96
C TYR A 332 -17.06 16.65 3.18
N ARG A 333 -17.08 17.09 4.43
CA ARG A 333 -16.66 18.44 4.83
C ARG A 333 -15.80 18.37 6.08
N LEU A 334 -14.70 19.12 6.03
CA LEU A 334 -13.79 19.35 7.15
C LEU A 334 -13.63 20.87 7.33
N GLY A 335 -14.30 21.44 8.34
CA GLY A 335 -14.40 22.89 8.48
C GLY A 335 -15.01 23.55 7.23
N ALA A 336 -14.26 24.47 6.62
CA ALA A 336 -14.64 25.14 5.37
C ALA A 336 -14.23 24.36 4.10
N VAL A 337 -13.47 23.28 4.23
CA VAL A 337 -13.03 22.44 3.11
C VAL A 337 -14.12 21.43 2.76
N VAL A 338 -14.45 21.33 1.48
CA VAL A 338 -15.51 20.45 0.96
C VAL A 338 -14.97 19.62 -0.18
N LEU A 339 -15.28 18.32 -0.15
CA LEU A 339 -15.14 17.43 -1.29
C LEU A 339 -16.50 16.86 -1.64
N GLU A 340 -16.81 16.81 -2.93
CA GLU A 340 -18.07 16.37 -3.49
C GLU A 340 -17.89 15.05 -4.23
N ASP A 341 -18.91 14.21 -4.20
CA ASP A 341 -18.96 12.97 -4.96
C ASP A 341 -17.72 12.07 -4.78
N GLN A 342 -17.48 11.67 -3.54
CA GLN A 342 -16.30 10.91 -3.16
C GLN A 342 -16.64 9.44 -2.95
N ARG A 343 -15.73 8.56 -3.38
CA ARG A 343 -15.79 7.15 -3.03
C ARG A 343 -15.24 6.96 -1.61
N PHE A 344 -15.90 6.10 -0.85
CA PHE A 344 -15.44 5.59 0.43
C PHE A 344 -15.47 4.08 0.39
N LEU A 345 -14.57 3.43 1.12
CA LEU A 345 -14.64 2.00 1.36
C LEU A 345 -15.14 1.76 2.78
N ILE A 346 -15.96 0.73 2.97
CA ILE A 346 -16.47 0.34 4.28
C ILE A 346 -15.66 -0.85 4.77
N LEU A 347 -14.94 -0.67 5.88
CA LEU A 347 -13.98 -1.62 6.40
C LEU A 347 -13.90 -1.59 7.93
N ASP A 348 -13.75 -2.75 8.56
CA ASP A 348 -13.63 -2.83 10.01
C ASP A 348 -12.21 -2.44 10.44
N LEU A 349 -12.12 -1.39 11.25
CA LEU A 349 -10.85 -0.89 11.77
C LEU A 349 -10.62 -1.42 13.19
N PRO A 350 -9.37 -1.72 13.56
CA PRO A 350 -9.04 -2.19 14.91
C PRO A 350 -9.67 -1.32 16.01
N LYS A 351 -10.34 -1.97 16.97
CA LYS A 351 -11.00 -1.26 18.10
C LYS A 351 -10.03 -0.45 18.96
N ILE A 352 -8.74 -0.83 19.02
CA ILE A 352 -7.72 -0.02 19.69
C ILE A 352 -7.55 1.37 19.07
N LEU A 353 -7.81 1.49 17.76
CA LEU A 353 -7.85 2.77 17.06
C LEU A 353 -9.23 3.43 17.26
N THR A 354 -10.32 2.70 17.01
CA THR A 354 -11.64 3.33 16.87
C THR A 354 -12.38 3.63 18.17
N ASP A 355 -12.14 2.88 19.24
CA ASP A 355 -12.85 3.04 20.51
C ASP A 355 -12.15 4.07 21.41
N ARG A 356 -12.87 5.16 21.69
CA ARG A 356 -12.36 6.31 22.45
C ARG A 356 -12.92 6.39 23.88
N GLY A 357 -13.41 5.27 24.41
CA GLY A 357 -14.10 5.22 25.69
C GLY A 357 -15.50 5.83 25.59
N GLU A 358 -15.83 6.77 26.47
CA GLU A 358 -17.14 7.46 26.45
C GLU A 358 -17.26 8.51 25.32
N ARG A 359 -16.14 8.85 24.67
CA ARG A 359 -16.11 9.79 23.53
C ARG A 359 -16.65 9.13 22.26
N THR A 360 -17.09 9.96 21.31
CA THR A 360 -17.54 9.49 19.98
C THR A 360 -16.45 8.61 19.33
N PRO A 361 -16.77 7.36 18.92
CA PRO A 361 -15.82 6.50 18.23
C PRO A 361 -15.34 7.11 16.91
N ILE A 362 -14.11 6.76 16.51
CA ILE A 362 -13.57 7.15 15.21
C ILE A 362 -14.42 6.52 14.10
N ALA A 363 -14.89 7.36 13.20
CA ALA A 363 -15.79 6.99 12.12
C ALA A 363 -15.06 6.37 10.92
N GLY A 364 -13.80 6.72 10.71
CA GLY A 364 -13.02 6.24 9.58
C GLY A 364 -11.69 6.97 9.39
N ILE A 365 -11.18 6.90 8.16
CA ILE A 365 -9.92 7.50 7.71
C ILE A 365 -10.22 8.38 6.49
N ILE A 366 -9.54 9.52 6.37
CA ILE A 366 -9.48 10.35 5.15
C ILE A 366 -8.01 10.65 4.86
N GLY A 367 -7.67 10.94 3.60
CA GLY A 367 -6.26 10.97 3.24
C GLY A 367 -5.95 11.45 1.85
N TYR A 368 -5.48 10.52 1.01
CA TYR A 368 -5.03 10.76 -0.35
C TYR A 368 -5.99 11.64 -1.15
N GLU A 369 -7.30 11.35 -1.11
CA GLU A 369 -8.27 12.13 -1.88
C GLU A 369 -8.27 13.60 -1.44
N LEU A 370 -8.19 13.88 -0.14
CA LEU A 370 -8.12 15.24 0.40
C LEU A 370 -6.78 15.93 0.03
N LEU A 371 -5.67 15.28 0.33
CA LEU A 371 -4.33 15.87 0.16
C LEU A 371 -3.94 16.06 -1.31
N ARG A 372 -4.52 15.30 -2.24
CA ARG A 372 -4.31 15.47 -3.68
C ARG A 372 -4.94 16.76 -4.22
N ARG A 373 -5.97 17.29 -3.57
CA ARG A 373 -6.76 18.46 -4.05
C ARG A 373 -6.31 19.78 -3.45
N PHE A 374 -5.52 19.75 -2.38
CA PHE A 374 -5.04 20.93 -1.68
C PHE A 374 -3.58 20.78 -1.29
N VAL A 375 -2.83 21.89 -1.37
CA VAL A 375 -1.57 21.99 -0.65
C VAL A 375 -1.88 22.04 0.84
N THR A 376 -1.35 21.09 1.59
CA THR A 376 -1.74 20.87 2.99
C THR A 376 -0.54 21.03 3.91
N ARG A 377 -0.59 22.04 4.77
CA ARG A 377 0.36 22.26 5.85
C ARG A 377 -0.15 21.61 7.14
N ILE A 378 0.70 20.80 7.76
CA ILE A 378 0.48 20.15 9.05
C ILE A 378 1.42 20.79 10.08
N ASP A 379 0.83 21.40 11.10
CA ASP A 379 1.55 22.01 12.21
C ASP A 379 1.20 21.28 13.52
N TYR A 380 2.10 20.41 13.96
CA TYR A 380 1.92 19.65 15.20
C TYR A 380 2.07 20.50 16.47
N ASP A 381 2.79 21.62 16.39
CA ASP A 381 2.97 22.50 17.54
C ASP A 381 1.68 23.29 17.82
N GLU A 382 1.05 23.81 16.77
CA GLU A 382 -0.20 24.57 16.86
C GLU A 382 -1.46 23.68 16.77
N LYS A 383 -1.29 22.38 16.48
CA LYS A 383 -2.36 21.40 16.23
C LYS A 383 -3.35 21.89 15.17
N GLU A 384 -2.82 22.38 14.06
CA GLU A 384 -3.58 23.00 12.97
C GLU A 384 -3.18 22.42 11.62
N LEU A 385 -4.18 22.14 10.79
CA LEU A 385 -4.04 21.89 9.36
C LEU A 385 -4.37 23.19 8.60
N THR A 386 -3.57 23.54 7.61
CA THR A 386 -3.90 24.61 6.65
C THR A 386 -4.01 24.01 5.26
N PHE A 387 -5.18 24.12 4.65
CA PHE A 387 -5.44 23.72 3.27
C PHE A 387 -5.39 24.96 2.39
N VAL A 388 -4.67 24.89 1.26
CA VAL A 388 -4.58 25.95 0.26
C VAL A 388 -4.90 25.35 -1.10
N SER A 389 -5.74 26.02 -1.89
CA SER A 389 -6.01 25.59 -3.27
C SER A 389 -4.72 25.54 -4.07
N ASN A 390 -4.53 24.48 -4.87
CA ASN A 390 -3.29 24.25 -5.62
C ASN A 390 -2.85 25.45 -6.48
N GLU A 391 -3.81 26.15 -7.11
CA GLU A 391 -3.54 27.31 -7.99
C GLU A 391 -3.06 28.56 -7.23
N ALA A 392 -3.49 28.74 -5.99
CA ALA A 392 -3.17 29.91 -5.19
C ALA A 392 -1.92 29.73 -4.32
N PHE A 393 -1.41 28.51 -4.19
CA PHE A 393 -0.33 28.21 -3.27
C PHE A 393 0.99 28.84 -3.73
N GLN A 394 1.63 29.56 -2.82
CA GLN A 394 3.00 30.00 -2.94
C GLN A 394 3.72 29.72 -1.62
N TYR A 395 4.86 29.05 -1.70
CA TYR A 395 5.63 28.78 -0.49
C TYR A 395 6.33 30.05 0.01
N THR A 396 6.02 30.44 1.24
CA THR A 396 6.61 31.62 1.91
C THR A 396 7.37 31.28 3.19
N GLY A 397 7.56 29.99 3.49
CA GLY A 397 8.27 29.52 4.68
C GLY A 397 9.79 29.51 4.51
N ASN A 398 10.51 29.13 5.57
CA ASN A 398 11.98 29.07 5.59
C ASN A 398 12.53 27.63 5.54
N GLY A 399 11.66 26.67 5.23
CA GLY A 399 11.98 25.26 5.16
C GLY A 399 12.72 24.87 3.89
N VAL A 400 13.05 23.59 3.82
CA VAL A 400 13.60 23.00 2.60
C VAL A 400 12.52 22.38 1.76
N ARG A 401 12.66 22.53 0.45
CA ARG A 401 11.85 21.82 -0.52
C ARG A 401 12.53 20.50 -0.88
N LEU A 402 11.81 19.39 -0.72
CA LEU A 402 12.24 18.06 -1.14
C LEU A 402 11.28 17.51 -2.22
N PRO A 403 11.79 16.75 -3.20
CA PRO A 403 10.93 16.07 -4.16
C PRO A 403 10.12 14.97 -3.47
N LEU A 404 8.84 14.87 -3.80
CA LEU A 404 8.01 13.71 -3.49
C LEU A 404 7.94 12.81 -4.72
N GLN A 405 8.04 11.50 -4.49
CA GLN A 405 7.64 10.48 -5.45
C GLN A 405 6.35 9.84 -4.96
N PHE A 406 5.67 9.12 -5.85
CA PHE A 406 4.50 8.35 -5.48
C PHE A 406 4.68 6.91 -5.95
N ASP A 407 4.31 5.99 -5.06
CA ASP A 407 3.94 4.64 -5.45
C ASP A 407 2.42 4.54 -5.32
N ASP A 408 1.76 4.64 -6.47
CA ASP A 408 0.33 4.89 -6.62
C ASP A 408 -0.16 6.10 -5.79
N ARG A 409 -0.67 5.88 -4.57
CA ARG A 409 -1.24 6.91 -3.69
C ARG A 409 -0.30 7.30 -2.54
N THR A 410 0.73 6.51 -2.26
CA THR A 410 1.59 6.69 -1.09
C THR A 410 2.69 7.71 -1.39
N PRO A 411 2.81 8.80 -0.60
CA PRO A 411 3.88 9.78 -0.77
C PRO A 411 5.21 9.23 -0.27
N LEU A 412 6.23 9.32 -1.11
CA LEU A 412 7.58 8.81 -0.86
C LEU A 412 8.60 9.94 -0.88
N VAL A 413 9.57 9.87 0.03
CA VAL A 413 10.70 10.80 0.09
C VAL A 413 12.02 10.05 0.22
N VAL A 414 13.10 10.64 -0.28
CA VAL A 414 14.46 10.14 0.01
C VAL A 414 14.91 10.68 1.37
N ALA A 415 15.26 9.78 2.26
CA ALA A 415 15.86 10.06 3.57
C ALA A 415 17.06 9.13 3.81
N SER A 416 17.88 9.43 4.82
CA SER A 416 19.05 8.60 5.14
C SER A 416 19.00 8.08 6.57
N VAL A 417 19.07 6.76 6.73
CA VAL A 417 19.25 6.10 8.04
C VAL A 417 20.71 5.74 8.20
N ASP A 418 21.34 6.17 9.29
CA ASP A 418 22.78 5.92 9.54
C ASP A 418 23.68 6.27 8.33
N LYS A 419 23.33 7.37 7.65
CA LYS A 419 23.96 7.91 6.42
C LYS A 419 23.76 7.06 5.16
N VAL A 420 22.98 5.98 5.23
CA VAL A 420 22.58 5.19 4.07
C VAL A 420 21.28 5.78 3.50
N PRO A 421 21.29 6.29 2.26
CA PRO A 421 20.09 6.81 1.64
C PRO A 421 19.11 5.69 1.28
N GLY A 422 17.82 5.97 1.41
CA GLY A 422 16.73 5.07 1.03
C GLY A 422 15.45 5.85 0.78
N THR A 423 14.50 5.21 0.11
CA THR A 423 13.17 5.78 -0.12
C THR A 423 12.23 5.35 0.99
N PHE A 424 11.57 6.31 1.64
CA PHE A 424 10.66 6.08 2.75
C PHE A 424 9.28 6.60 2.43
N ALA A 425 8.24 5.88 2.85
CA ALA A 425 6.89 6.42 2.90
C ALA A 425 6.76 7.46 4.02
N LEU A 426 5.96 8.50 3.75
CA LEU A 426 5.56 9.50 4.75
C LEU A 426 4.12 9.19 5.17
N ASP A 427 3.95 8.73 6.39
CA ASP A 427 2.70 8.13 6.84
C ASP A 427 2.18 8.80 8.12
N THR A 428 1.20 9.68 7.97
CA THR A 428 0.53 10.34 9.11
C THR A 428 -0.42 9.42 9.86
N GLY A 429 -0.72 8.22 9.33
CA GLY A 429 -1.49 7.15 9.96
C GLY A 429 -0.63 6.05 10.62
N ASP A 430 0.70 6.23 10.68
CA ASP A 430 1.60 5.41 11.48
C ASP A 430 1.88 6.09 12.82
N MET A 431 1.30 5.54 13.89
CA MET A 431 1.51 6.00 15.27
C MET A 431 2.95 5.85 15.77
N GLY A 432 3.80 5.09 15.08
CA GLY A 432 5.19 4.83 15.44
C GLY A 432 6.14 5.95 15.05
N ASP A 433 7.43 5.77 15.38
CA ASP A 433 8.48 6.75 15.03
C ASP A 433 8.97 6.53 13.59
N LEU A 434 9.59 5.38 13.36
CA LEU A 434 10.21 4.99 12.09
C LEU A 434 10.24 3.46 12.03
N THR A 435 9.82 2.90 10.90
CA THR A 435 9.96 1.46 10.63
C THR A 435 10.89 1.26 9.46
N VAL A 436 12.07 0.67 9.69
CA VAL A 436 12.99 0.28 8.62
C VAL A 436 12.69 -1.17 8.21
N PHE A 437 12.53 -1.42 6.92
CA PHE A 437 12.21 -2.76 6.43
C PHE A 437 13.46 -3.65 6.48
N LYS A 438 13.31 -4.89 6.97
CA LYS A 438 14.45 -5.81 7.13
C LYS A 438 15.21 -6.09 5.83
N PRO A 439 14.59 -6.18 4.63
CA PRO A 439 15.34 -6.34 3.38
C PRO A 439 16.37 -5.21 3.17
N PHE A 440 15.97 -3.96 3.36
CA PHE A 440 16.86 -2.81 3.30
C PHE A 440 17.89 -2.84 4.42
N ALA A 441 17.47 -3.03 5.67
CA ALA A 441 18.38 -3.03 6.81
C ALA A 441 19.48 -4.10 6.68
N LYS A 442 19.12 -5.31 6.23
CA LYS A 442 20.07 -6.40 5.99
C LYS A 442 21.04 -6.10 4.84
N THR A 443 20.56 -5.48 3.77
CA THR A 443 21.38 -5.16 2.59
C THR A 443 22.43 -4.09 2.88
N HIS A 444 22.15 -3.22 3.86
CA HIS A 444 22.99 -2.07 4.22
C HIS A 444 23.59 -2.15 5.62
N ASP A 445 23.55 -3.33 6.25
CA ASP A 445 24.08 -3.58 7.60
C ASP A 445 23.56 -2.61 8.70
N ILE A 446 22.31 -2.15 8.55
CA ILE A 446 21.65 -1.28 9.54
C ILE A 446 21.21 -2.13 10.73
N SER A 447 21.62 -1.71 11.92
CA SER A 447 21.31 -2.39 13.18
C SER A 447 20.75 -1.42 14.20
N LEU A 448 19.79 -1.90 15.00
CA LEU A 448 19.29 -1.18 16.15
C LEU A 448 20.34 -1.10 17.26
N ARG A 449 20.24 -0.05 18.07
CA ARG A 449 21.10 0.30 19.20
C ARG A 449 20.24 0.49 20.45
N GLY A 450 20.89 0.57 21.61
CA GLY A 450 20.23 0.76 22.90
C GLY A 450 19.53 -0.51 23.39
N THR A 451 18.48 -0.33 24.19
CA THR A 451 17.63 -1.44 24.64
C THR A 451 16.80 -1.94 23.47
N ILE A 452 16.99 -3.21 23.10
CA ILE A 452 16.28 -3.85 22.00
C ILE A 452 15.24 -4.82 22.54
N PHE A 453 14.02 -4.72 22.03
CA PHE A 453 12.93 -5.61 22.39
C PHE A 453 12.06 -5.97 21.18
N ASN A 454 11.20 -6.98 21.31
CA ASN A 454 10.30 -7.36 20.22
C ASN A 454 9.00 -6.56 20.34
N GLY A 455 8.55 -5.94 19.27
CA GLY A 455 7.27 -5.23 19.20
C GLY A 455 6.28 -5.96 18.30
N ARG A 456 5.10 -5.35 18.16
CA ARG A 456 4.14 -5.66 17.09
C ARG A 456 3.59 -4.35 16.55
N ALA A 457 3.41 -4.29 15.23
CA ALA A 457 2.55 -3.29 14.60
C ALA A 457 1.19 -3.93 14.31
N LYS A 458 0.13 -3.11 14.34
CA LYS A 458 -1.23 -3.52 13.97
C LYS A 458 -1.78 -2.48 13.00
N GLY A 459 -2.26 -2.93 11.84
CA GLY A 459 -2.91 -2.07 10.85
C GLY A 459 -4.09 -2.78 10.20
N VAL A 460 -4.49 -2.25 9.04
CA VAL A 460 -5.70 -2.68 8.32
C VAL A 460 -5.66 -4.16 7.92
N ALA A 461 -4.49 -4.69 7.54
CA ALA A 461 -4.32 -6.10 7.18
C ALA A 461 -3.91 -7.00 8.35
N GLY A 462 -4.01 -6.55 9.61
CA GLY A 462 -3.69 -7.36 10.80
C GLY A 462 -2.40 -6.96 11.52
N GLU A 463 -1.61 -7.94 11.98
CA GLU A 463 -0.43 -7.70 12.84
C GLU A 463 0.88 -8.13 12.18
N ALA A 464 1.96 -7.37 12.40
CA ALA A 464 3.31 -7.70 11.98
C ALA A 464 4.29 -7.67 13.17
N ALA A 465 5.21 -8.64 13.23
CA ALA A 465 6.24 -8.67 14.26
C ALA A 465 7.35 -7.65 13.97
N LEU A 466 7.71 -6.89 14.99
CA LEU A 466 8.75 -5.87 14.94
C LEU A 466 9.89 -6.20 15.91
N THR A 467 11.07 -5.67 15.65
CA THR A 467 12.11 -5.49 16.67
C THR A 467 12.27 -3.99 16.87
N VAL A 468 12.18 -3.49 18.09
CA VAL A 468 12.19 -2.07 18.42
C VAL A 468 13.48 -1.73 19.16
N GLY A 469 14.02 -0.54 18.89
CA GLY A 469 15.22 0.01 19.51
C GLY A 469 15.45 1.42 19.00
N GLN A 470 16.71 1.82 18.87
CA GLN A 470 17.10 3.13 18.32
C GLN A 470 18.03 2.97 17.12
N LEU A 471 18.05 3.96 16.22
CA LEU A 471 19.08 4.07 15.19
C LEU A 471 20.22 5.00 15.66
N GLY A 472 21.28 5.15 14.87
CA GLY A 472 22.26 6.21 15.11
C GLY A 472 21.72 7.58 14.71
N SER A 473 21.12 7.66 13.53
CA SER A 473 20.58 8.89 12.97
C SER A 473 19.54 8.63 11.86
N LEU A 474 18.61 9.57 11.72
CA LEU A 474 17.77 9.73 10.54
C LEU A 474 18.00 11.14 9.99
N SER A 475 18.21 11.27 8.68
CA SER A 475 18.31 12.59 8.02
C SER A 475 17.24 12.74 6.95
N LEU A 476 16.50 13.85 7.01
CA LEU A 476 15.51 14.27 6.02
C LEU A 476 15.93 15.65 5.49
N GLY A 477 16.38 15.70 4.24
CA GLY A 477 17.04 16.90 3.71
C GLY A 477 18.28 17.28 4.55
N PRO A 478 18.44 18.55 4.97
CA PRO A 478 19.56 18.98 5.80
C PRO A 478 19.34 18.72 7.30
N TYR A 479 18.20 18.15 7.70
CA TYR A 479 17.84 17.98 9.10
C TYR A 479 18.18 16.56 9.56
N THR A 480 18.94 16.46 10.65
CA THR A 480 19.33 15.18 11.24
C THR A 480 18.75 15.05 12.63
N LEU A 481 17.98 13.99 12.85
CA LEU A 481 17.57 13.49 14.16
C LEU A 481 18.60 12.49 14.64
N ASN A 482 19.12 12.70 15.85
CA ASN A 482 20.09 11.80 16.48
C ASN A 482 19.36 10.81 17.37
N SER A 483 19.76 9.53 17.27
CA SER A 483 19.18 8.43 18.06
C SER A 483 17.65 8.34 18.05
N PRO A 484 16.99 8.45 16.88
CA PRO A 484 15.53 8.29 16.83
C PRO A 484 15.14 6.87 17.24
N GLY A 485 13.98 6.74 17.89
CA GLY A 485 13.33 5.45 18.06
C GLY A 485 13.01 4.85 16.69
N ALA A 486 13.17 3.54 16.57
CA ALA A 486 12.95 2.85 15.31
C ALA A 486 12.57 1.40 15.54
N SER A 487 11.91 0.83 14.54
CA SER A 487 11.63 -0.59 14.48
C SER A 487 12.20 -1.23 13.20
N LEU A 488 12.55 -2.51 13.28
CA LEU A 488 12.85 -3.36 12.14
C LEU A 488 11.66 -4.29 11.90
N GLY A 489 10.91 -3.98 10.85
CA GLY A 489 9.73 -4.74 10.42
C GLY A 489 10.04 -5.69 9.28
N ALA A 490 9.45 -6.89 9.32
CA ALA A 490 9.39 -7.75 8.16
C ALA A 490 8.09 -8.54 8.15
N SER A 491 7.51 -8.63 6.96
CA SER A 491 6.45 -9.56 6.62
C SER A 491 6.96 -10.48 5.50
N LYS A 492 6.21 -11.53 5.19
CA LYS A 492 6.48 -12.37 4.01
C LYS A 492 6.05 -11.69 2.71
N ILE A 493 5.05 -10.82 2.81
CA ILE A 493 4.40 -10.12 1.72
C ILE A 493 3.89 -8.74 2.18
N GLY A 494 3.48 -7.87 1.27
CA GLY A 494 2.98 -6.53 1.60
C GLY A 494 4.13 -5.54 1.84
N GLU A 495 3.81 -4.36 2.36
CA GLU A 495 4.75 -3.24 2.38
C GLU A 495 6.07 -3.56 3.12
N PHE A 496 5.99 -4.25 4.26
CA PHE A 496 7.18 -4.61 5.06
C PHE A 496 8.05 -5.70 4.42
N ALA A 497 7.62 -6.29 3.30
CA ALA A 497 8.41 -7.22 2.48
C ALA A 497 9.05 -6.52 1.26
N SER A 498 8.80 -5.22 1.08
CA SER A 498 9.32 -4.46 -0.05
C SER A 498 10.84 -4.58 -0.17
N LYS A 499 11.31 -4.86 -1.39
CA LYS A 499 12.73 -4.92 -1.73
C LYS A 499 13.29 -3.56 -2.19
N VAL A 500 12.42 -2.58 -2.40
CA VAL A 500 12.75 -1.28 -3.01
C VAL A 500 12.50 -0.09 -2.07
N LEU A 501 11.58 -0.23 -1.11
CA LEU A 501 11.39 0.74 -0.04
C LEU A 501 12.33 0.44 1.14
N ALA A 502 12.86 1.51 1.74
CA ALA A 502 13.70 1.44 2.91
C ALA A 502 12.89 1.36 4.21
N GLY A 503 11.68 1.92 4.22
CA GLY A 503 10.83 1.92 5.40
C GLY A 503 9.68 2.93 5.35
N ASN A 504 9.08 3.14 6.51
CA ASN A 504 8.00 4.09 6.77
C ASN A 504 8.41 5.10 7.84
N ILE A 505 8.11 6.39 7.64
CA ILE A 505 8.33 7.47 8.60
C ILE A 505 6.97 7.87 9.19
N GLY A 506 6.78 7.56 10.47
CA GLY A 506 5.52 7.79 11.20
C GLY A 506 5.56 9.00 12.13
N HIS A 507 4.50 9.16 12.91
CA HIS A 507 4.24 10.28 13.79
C HIS A 507 5.44 10.73 14.65
N GLY A 508 6.16 9.80 15.28
CA GLY A 508 7.24 10.15 16.20
C GLY A 508 8.38 10.91 15.54
N VAL A 509 8.56 10.74 14.23
CA VAL A 509 9.47 11.56 13.41
C VAL A 509 8.74 12.73 12.77
N LEU A 510 7.56 12.51 12.17
CA LEU A 510 6.83 13.56 11.44
C LEU A 510 6.51 14.77 12.33
N SER A 511 6.18 14.54 13.60
CA SER A 511 5.91 15.60 14.60
C SER A 511 7.12 16.46 14.98
N LYS A 512 8.35 16.04 14.62
CA LYS A 512 9.56 16.86 14.73
C LYS A 512 9.66 17.93 13.64
N PHE A 513 8.70 17.95 12.72
CA PHE A 513 8.64 18.88 11.61
C PHE A 513 7.28 19.56 11.51
N VAL A 514 7.27 20.71 10.84
CA VAL A 514 6.09 21.24 10.17
C VAL A 514 6.22 20.85 8.71
N LEU A 515 5.20 20.18 8.17
CA LEU A 515 5.22 19.59 6.84
C LEU A 515 4.19 20.26 5.95
N THR A 516 4.57 20.68 4.75
CA THR A 516 3.62 21.14 3.73
C THR A 516 3.66 20.22 2.53
N PHE A 517 2.65 19.37 2.42
CA PHE A 517 2.47 18.43 1.31
C PHE A 517 1.86 19.16 0.11
N ASP A 518 2.54 19.08 -1.03
CA ASP A 518 2.07 19.61 -2.31
C ASP A 518 2.09 18.49 -3.35
N TYR A 519 1.01 17.70 -3.34
CA TYR A 519 0.90 16.50 -4.18
C TYR A 519 0.84 16.88 -5.65
N ALA A 520 0.12 17.95 -5.99
CA ALA A 520 -0.04 18.42 -7.37
C ALA A 520 1.31 18.74 -8.02
N HIS A 521 2.23 19.37 -7.28
CA HIS A 521 3.57 19.69 -7.77
C HIS A 521 4.65 18.68 -7.35
N ARG A 522 4.27 17.56 -6.74
CA ARG A 522 5.17 16.46 -6.32
C ARG A 522 6.34 16.95 -5.46
N GLN A 523 6.02 17.76 -4.45
CA GLN A 523 7.01 18.35 -3.55
C GLN A 523 6.48 18.40 -2.12
N ILE A 524 7.41 18.41 -1.17
CA ILE A 524 7.13 18.66 0.24
C ILE A 524 8.05 19.74 0.76
N TYR A 525 7.50 20.64 1.57
CA TYR A 525 8.29 21.60 2.33
C TYR A 525 8.41 21.12 3.76
N VAL A 526 9.65 21.08 4.25
CA VAL A 526 9.98 20.57 5.58
C VAL A 526 10.60 21.70 6.38
N GLU A 527 9.98 22.00 7.52
CA GLU A 527 10.44 22.98 8.50
C GLU A 527 10.63 22.28 9.84
N LYS A 528 11.57 22.74 10.66
CA LYS A 528 11.71 22.20 12.03
C LYS A 528 10.51 22.62 12.87
N SER A 529 9.93 21.69 13.61
CA SER A 529 8.99 22.04 14.69
C SER A 529 9.75 22.64 15.88
N LYS A 530 9.03 23.23 16.82
CA LYS A 530 9.58 23.69 18.11
C LYS A 530 10.18 22.53 18.91
N THR A 531 9.69 21.31 18.70
CA THR A 531 10.14 20.09 19.39
C THR A 531 11.21 19.31 18.63
N PHE A 532 11.73 19.82 17.50
CA PHE A 532 12.73 19.12 16.67
C PHE A 532 13.97 18.63 17.46
N ASN A 533 14.48 19.47 18.38
CA ASN A 533 15.65 19.12 19.20
C ASN A 533 15.27 18.50 20.57
N ALA A 534 13.99 18.30 20.85
CA ALA A 534 13.54 17.77 22.12
C ALA A 534 13.80 16.25 22.19
N ILE A 535 14.55 15.83 23.21
CA ILE A 535 14.74 14.42 23.54
C ILE A 535 13.59 14.01 24.46
N GLU A 536 12.67 13.20 23.95
CA GLU A 536 11.60 12.62 24.75
C GLU A 536 12.13 11.41 25.51
N ARG A 537 12.00 11.44 26.84
CA ARG A 537 12.30 10.30 27.71
C ARG A 537 11.01 9.87 28.38
N HIS A 538 10.49 8.73 27.95
CA HIS A 538 9.31 8.11 28.54
C HIS A 538 9.77 6.88 29.31
N GLY A 539 9.24 6.69 30.52
CA GLY A 539 9.43 5.45 31.24
C GLY A 539 8.65 4.33 30.55
N HIS A 540 9.23 3.15 30.51
CA HIS A 540 8.64 1.97 29.88
C HIS A 540 8.18 0.96 30.93
N SER A 541 7.01 0.38 30.69
CA SER A 541 6.40 -0.67 31.52
C SER A 541 6.73 -2.09 31.03
N GLY A 542 7.14 -2.23 29.77
CA GLY A 542 7.34 -3.51 29.09
C GLY A 542 6.07 -4.34 28.99
N ILE A 543 4.92 -3.69 28.73
CA ILE A 543 3.63 -4.33 28.48
C ILE A 543 3.02 -3.76 27.20
N ASN A 544 2.44 -4.65 26.39
CA ASN A 544 1.57 -4.23 25.28
C ASN A 544 0.18 -4.80 25.49
N PHE A 545 -0.80 -4.06 24.99
CA PHE A 545 -2.19 -4.48 25.02
C PHE A 545 -2.83 -4.33 23.65
N ASP A 546 -3.96 -5.02 23.48
CA ASP A 546 -4.90 -4.80 22.40
C ASP A 546 -6.29 -4.56 22.98
N ARG A 547 -7.10 -3.76 22.29
CA ARG A 547 -8.50 -3.54 22.66
C ARG A 547 -9.36 -4.36 21.73
N GLN A 548 -9.92 -5.44 22.26
CA GLN A 548 -10.89 -6.28 21.53
C GLN A 548 -12.32 -6.01 21.99
N ARG A 549 -12.48 -5.36 23.14
CA ARG A 549 -13.77 -5.05 23.77
C ARG A 549 -13.71 -3.67 24.40
N HIS A 550 -14.85 -3.01 24.48
CA HIS A 550 -14.96 -1.67 25.03
C HIS A 550 -14.59 -1.58 26.52
N ASP A 551 -14.86 -2.62 27.28
CA ASP A 551 -14.69 -2.61 28.74
C ASP A 551 -13.35 -3.19 29.22
N ARG A 552 -12.45 -3.60 28.31
CA ARG A 552 -11.19 -4.27 28.68
C ARG A 552 -10.12 -4.27 27.60
N LEU A 553 -8.87 -4.23 28.05
CA LEU A 553 -7.70 -4.48 27.21
C LEU A 553 -7.18 -5.89 27.46
N ILE A 554 -6.67 -6.55 26.44
CA ILE A 554 -6.01 -7.86 26.58
C ILE A 554 -4.51 -7.63 26.54
N VAL A 555 -3.79 -8.16 27.52
CA VAL A 555 -2.33 -8.18 27.52
C VAL A 555 -1.85 -9.06 26.38
N THR A 556 -1.24 -8.46 25.37
CA THR A 556 -0.69 -9.18 24.22
C THR A 556 0.79 -9.51 24.39
N ARG A 557 1.47 -8.77 25.28
CA ARG A 557 2.90 -8.98 25.56
C ARG A 557 3.27 -8.54 26.96
N VAL A 558 4.15 -9.31 27.59
CA VAL A 558 4.88 -8.94 28.80
C VAL A 558 6.36 -9.20 28.56
N GLU A 559 7.17 -8.16 28.68
CA GLU A 559 8.60 -8.25 28.40
C GLU A 559 9.38 -8.88 29.56
N PRO A 560 10.28 -9.85 29.30
CA PRO A 560 11.11 -10.39 30.36
C PRO A 560 11.92 -9.29 31.06
N LYS A 561 12.01 -9.38 32.39
CA LYS A 561 12.73 -8.41 33.24
C LYS A 561 12.17 -6.97 33.19
N SER A 562 10.92 -6.79 32.78
CA SER A 562 10.25 -5.48 32.82
C SER A 562 9.41 -5.27 34.10
N PRO A 563 8.94 -4.04 34.36
CA PRO A 563 7.97 -3.76 35.41
C PRO A 563 6.72 -4.64 35.34
N ALA A 564 6.21 -4.92 34.14
CA ALA A 564 5.05 -5.77 33.94
C ALA A 564 5.31 -7.26 34.24
N ALA A 565 6.51 -7.76 33.93
CA ALA A 565 6.89 -9.11 34.36
C ALA A 565 7.03 -9.18 35.88
N ALA A 566 7.65 -8.17 36.49
CA ALA A 566 7.83 -8.09 37.95
C ALA A 566 6.48 -7.99 38.70
N SER A 567 5.47 -7.36 38.09
CA SER A 567 4.12 -7.26 38.67
C SER A 567 3.29 -8.54 38.53
N GLY A 568 3.82 -9.59 37.89
CA GLY A 568 3.15 -10.88 37.72
C GLY A 568 2.06 -10.91 36.65
N LEU A 569 1.99 -9.91 35.77
CA LEU A 569 1.09 -9.91 34.61
C LEU A 569 1.54 -10.95 33.59
N HIS A 570 0.59 -11.51 32.86
CA HIS A 570 0.85 -12.51 31.82
C HIS A 570 0.07 -12.17 30.55
N VAL A 571 0.57 -12.63 29.41
CA VAL A 571 -0.18 -12.59 28.15
C VAL A 571 -1.54 -13.27 28.33
N GLY A 572 -2.60 -12.62 27.87
CA GLY A 572 -3.98 -13.05 28.02
C GLY A 572 -4.71 -12.51 29.25
N ASP A 573 -4.01 -11.84 30.18
CA ASP A 573 -4.68 -11.11 31.26
C ASP A 573 -5.57 -9.99 30.68
N GLN A 574 -6.76 -9.79 31.24
CA GLN A 574 -7.71 -8.78 30.78
C GLN A 574 -7.69 -7.59 31.75
N ILE A 575 -7.13 -6.46 31.33
CA ILE A 575 -7.11 -5.23 32.12
C ILE A 575 -8.50 -4.60 32.06
N THR A 576 -9.09 -4.32 33.22
CA THR A 576 -10.43 -3.73 33.38
C THR A 576 -10.39 -2.29 33.87
N ALA A 577 -9.30 -1.88 34.52
CA ALA A 577 -9.10 -0.49 34.94
C ALA A 577 -7.60 -0.16 35.05
N ILE A 578 -7.27 1.12 34.84
CA ILE A 578 -5.94 1.71 35.05
C ILE A 578 -6.09 2.85 36.05
N ASN A 579 -5.29 2.85 37.12
CA ASN A 579 -5.36 3.82 38.21
C ASN A 579 -6.79 4.01 38.77
N GLY A 580 -7.56 2.92 38.82
CA GLY A 580 -8.94 2.90 39.31
C GLY A 580 -9.99 3.40 38.32
N ILE A 581 -9.60 3.92 37.16
CA ILE A 581 -10.51 4.36 36.10
C ILE A 581 -10.80 3.16 35.16
N PRO A 582 -12.07 2.79 34.91
CA PRO A 582 -12.40 1.66 34.05
C PRO A 582 -12.01 1.90 32.59
N ILE A 583 -11.61 0.83 31.88
CA ILE A 583 -11.21 0.92 30.46
C ILE A 583 -12.32 1.45 29.54
N SER A 584 -13.60 1.25 29.91
CA SER A 584 -14.74 1.80 29.16
C SER A 584 -14.76 3.33 29.11
N HIS A 585 -14.06 4.00 30.02
CA HIS A 585 -13.95 5.47 30.03
C HIS A 585 -12.70 5.96 29.31
N MET A 586 -11.79 5.05 28.92
CA MET A 586 -10.50 5.41 28.34
C MET A 586 -10.47 5.17 26.84
N GLY A 587 -9.84 6.10 26.11
CA GLY A 587 -9.32 5.91 24.76
C GLY A 587 -7.82 5.64 24.79
N LEU A 588 -7.22 5.58 23.60
CA LEU A 588 -5.81 5.26 23.42
C LEU A 588 -4.87 6.29 24.06
N ASP A 589 -5.20 7.58 24.01
CA ASP A 589 -4.42 8.63 24.68
C ASP A 589 -4.34 8.42 26.17
N ASP A 590 -5.46 8.19 26.84
CA ASP A 590 -5.48 8.03 28.29
C ASP A 590 -4.65 6.81 28.70
N ILE A 591 -4.67 5.76 27.87
CA ILE A 591 -3.86 4.56 28.08
C ILE A 591 -2.37 4.86 27.86
N LYS A 592 -2.01 5.55 26.76
CA LYS A 592 -0.62 5.92 26.46
C LYS A 592 -0.06 6.85 27.53
N GLU A 593 -0.76 7.93 27.85
CA GLU A 593 -0.38 8.91 28.86
C GLU A 593 -0.03 8.24 30.17
N VAL A 594 -0.85 7.28 30.63
CA VAL A 594 -0.56 6.58 31.89
C VAL A 594 0.60 5.59 31.75
N THR A 595 0.78 4.95 30.60
CA THR A 595 1.79 3.89 30.41
C THR A 595 3.17 4.37 29.96
N THR A 596 3.30 5.66 29.60
CA THR A 596 4.54 6.31 29.16
C THR A 596 5.00 7.45 30.08
N GLN A 597 4.54 7.48 31.33
CA GLN A 597 4.98 8.45 32.35
C GLN A 597 6.51 8.36 32.59
N PRO A 598 7.15 9.38 33.20
CA PRO A 598 8.58 9.32 33.53
C PRO A 598 8.95 8.09 34.37
N ALA A 599 10.22 7.66 34.26
CA ALA A 599 10.73 6.57 35.08
C ALA A 599 10.51 6.82 36.59
N GLY A 600 10.14 5.78 37.31
CA GLY A 600 9.71 5.82 38.70
C GLY A 600 8.22 6.05 38.90
N ALA A 601 7.44 6.40 37.87
CA ALA A 601 5.99 6.53 37.99
C ALA A 601 5.32 5.19 38.31
N HIS A 602 4.29 5.24 39.15
CA HIS A 602 3.51 4.07 39.54
C HIS A 602 2.21 3.99 38.74
N VAL A 603 1.96 2.85 38.11
CA VAL A 603 0.71 2.57 37.38
C VAL A 603 0.03 1.36 37.99
N GLN A 604 -1.20 1.53 38.48
CA GLN A 604 -2.01 0.44 39.03
C GLN A 604 -2.93 -0.12 37.97
N LEU A 605 -2.90 -1.44 37.79
CA LEU A 605 -3.72 -2.17 36.83
C LEU A 605 -4.62 -3.15 37.57
N SER A 606 -5.93 -3.01 37.36
CA SER A 606 -6.90 -4.04 37.72
C SER A 606 -7.05 -5.01 36.55
N ALA A 607 -6.84 -6.30 36.80
CA ALA A 607 -6.82 -7.33 35.77
C ALA A 607 -7.65 -8.57 36.14
N LEU A 608 -8.11 -9.29 35.13
CA LEU A 608 -8.73 -10.61 35.25
C LEU A 608 -7.86 -11.67 34.58
N ARG A 609 -7.56 -12.76 35.31
CA ARG A 609 -7.03 -13.99 34.72
C ARG A 609 -8.09 -15.07 34.83
N GLY A 610 -8.74 -15.38 33.70
CA GLY A 610 -9.99 -16.16 33.72
C GLY A 610 -11.08 -15.40 34.47
N LYS A 611 -11.55 -15.94 35.61
CA LYS A 611 -12.54 -15.27 36.48
C LYS A 611 -11.92 -14.61 37.73
N SER A 612 -10.61 -14.75 37.93
CA SER A 612 -9.94 -14.28 39.14
C SER A 612 -9.44 -12.85 38.98
N ALA A 613 -9.87 -11.96 39.87
CA ALA A 613 -9.40 -10.59 39.95
C ALA A 613 -7.96 -10.50 40.48
N ARG A 614 -7.20 -9.56 39.94
CA ARG A 614 -5.81 -9.26 40.31
C ARG A 614 -5.56 -7.77 40.27
N GLN A 615 -4.63 -7.34 41.10
CA GLN A 615 -4.05 -6.01 41.06
C GLN A 615 -2.57 -6.16 40.72
N ALA A 616 -2.08 -5.32 39.82
CA ALA A 616 -0.67 -5.24 39.44
C ALA A 616 -0.22 -3.79 39.52
N THR A 617 0.95 -3.56 40.12
CA THR A 617 1.58 -2.23 40.16
C THR A 617 2.81 -2.26 39.29
N LEU A 618 2.86 -1.39 38.28
CA LEU A 618 4.01 -1.16 37.44
C LEU A 618 4.78 0.04 38.00
N ILE A 619 6.11 -0.07 38.05
CA ILE A 619 7.00 1.06 38.32
C ILE A 619 7.80 1.26 37.04
N LEU A 620 7.52 2.35 36.31
CA LEU A 620 8.13 2.56 35.00
C LEU A 620 9.65 2.71 35.12
N ILE A 621 10.39 2.22 34.13
CA ILE A 621 11.87 2.28 34.10
C ILE A 621 12.34 3.04 32.87
N ASP A 622 13.55 3.59 32.92
CA ASP A 622 14.19 4.28 31.78
C ASP A 622 14.39 3.38 30.55
#